data_AF-A0A381FJL5-F1
#
_entry.id   AF-A0A381FJL5-F1
#
_cell.length_a   1.000
_cell.length_b   1.000
_cell.length_c   1.000
_cell.angle_alpha   90.00
_cell.angle_beta   90.00
_cell.angle_gamma   90.00
#
_symmetry.space_group_name_H-M   'P 1'
#
loop_
_entity.id
_entity.type
_entity.pdbx_description
1 polymer ?
#
loop_
_entity_poly.entity_id
_entity_poly.type
_entity_poly.pdbx_seq_one_letter_code
_entity_poly.pdbx_strand_id
1 'polypeptide(L)'
;MSNIIPTSLIQNLVDNYRSNQLLAINQDLSIQDSHSVWFDLPTLKNFVAEIEAQAKLIDLTVKDSDLGIRFYYAAYPAVPQSSVPANYAKRHTLVMIPTKKLNDLNYDFNPFDNNSVSLAVTGVSIDALALNHGTLVPPSTSIVQSY
;
A
#
# COMPACT_ATOMS: atom_id res chain seq x y z
N MET A 1 -6.53 -14.43 16.74
CA MET A 1 -7.17 -14.72 15.44
C MET A 1 -6.31 -15.71 14.69
N SER A 2 -6.90 -16.57 13.87
CA SER A 2 -6.16 -17.52 13.02
C SER A 2 -5.70 -16.81 11.75
N ASN A 3 -4.45 -16.98 11.35
CA ASN A 3 -3.91 -16.47 10.08
C ASN A 3 -4.06 -17.48 8.94
N ILE A 4 -4.93 -18.49 9.11
CA ILE A 4 -5.16 -19.56 8.14
C ILE A 4 -6.50 -19.30 7.45
N ILE A 5 -6.47 -19.20 6.13
CA ILE A 5 -7.65 -19.12 5.26
C ILE A 5 -7.67 -20.30 4.28
N PRO A 6 -8.84 -20.87 3.93
CA PRO A 6 -8.92 -21.99 2.99
C PRO A 6 -8.41 -21.61 1.58
N THR A 7 -7.67 -22.50 0.93
CA THR A 7 -7.15 -22.28 -0.44
C THR A 7 -8.28 -22.00 -1.44
N SER A 8 -9.43 -22.65 -1.30
CA SER A 8 -10.61 -22.40 -2.15
C SER A 8 -11.14 -20.97 -2.01
N LEU A 9 -11.07 -20.39 -0.81
CA LEU A 9 -11.44 -18.99 -0.61
C LEU A 9 -10.43 -18.06 -1.27
N ILE A 10 -9.12 -18.32 -1.12
CA ILE A 10 -8.06 -17.54 -1.79
C ILE A 10 -8.31 -17.52 -3.31
N GLN A 11 -8.53 -18.69 -3.90
CA GLN A 11 -8.79 -18.83 -5.33
C GLN A 11 -10.03 -18.03 -5.76
N ASN A 12 -11.16 -18.21 -5.06
CA ASN A 12 -12.39 -17.48 -5.37
C ASN A 12 -12.20 -15.96 -5.29
N LEU A 13 -11.48 -15.45 -4.29
CA LEU A 13 -11.22 -14.01 -4.16
C LEU A 13 -10.38 -13.47 -5.32
N VAL A 14 -9.30 -14.17 -5.70
CA VAL A 14 -8.42 -13.78 -6.81
C VAL A 14 -9.14 -13.86 -8.15
N ASP A 15 -9.89 -14.93 -8.40
CA ASP A 15 -10.61 -15.15 -9.65
C ASP A 15 -11.76 -14.13 -9.83
N ASN A 16 -12.47 -13.80 -8.75
CA ASN A 16 -13.50 -12.75 -8.77
C ASN A 16 -12.92 -11.38 -9.10
N TYR A 17 -11.76 -11.01 -8.53
CA TYR A 17 -11.12 -9.75 -8.86
C TYR A 17 -10.68 -9.70 -10.34
N ARG A 18 -10.04 -10.77 -10.82
CA ARG A 18 -9.57 -10.88 -12.21
C ARG A 18 -10.71 -10.82 -13.22
N SER A 19 -11.81 -11.52 -12.94
CA SER A 19 -12.92 -11.68 -13.88
C SER A 19 -13.90 -10.50 -13.87
N ASN A 20 -13.88 -9.65 -12.84
CA ASN A 20 -14.78 -8.51 -12.70
C ASN A 20 -14.03 -7.18 -12.72
N GLN A 21 -13.38 -6.81 -11.61
CA GLN A 21 -12.76 -5.50 -11.44
C GLN A 21 -11.63 -5.27 -12.45
N LEU A 22 -10.68 -6.21 -12.53
CA LEU A 22 -9.55 -6.10 -13.45
C LEU A 22 -10.00 -6.07 -14.91
N LEU A 23 -11.00 -6.89 -15.26
CA LEU A 23 -11.57 -6.90 -16.61
C LEU A 23 -12.18 -5.53 -16.97
N ALA A 24 -12.98 -4.95 -16.07
CA ALA A 24 -13.59 -3.64 -16.27
C ALA A 24 -12.52 -2.54 -16.43
N ILE A 25 -11.49 -2.54 -15.56
CA ILE A 25 -10.39 -1.56 -15.62
C ILE A 25 -9.61 -1.68 -16.93
N ASN A 26 -9.23 -2.91 -17.32
CA ASN A 26 -8.47 -3.13 -18.55
C ASN A 26 -9.25 -2.69 -19.80
N GLN A 27 -10.57 -2.96 -19.83
CA GLN A 27 -11.44 -2.56 -20.93
C GLN A 27 -11.59 -1.03 -21.01
N ASP A 28 -11.89 -0.38 -19.88
CA ASP A 28 -12.13 1.06 -19.85
C ASP A 28 -10.86 1.88 -20.11
N LEU A 29 -9.75 1.50 -19.48
CA LEU A 29 -8.48 2.23 -19.59
C LEU A 29 -7.63 1.78 -20.79
N SER A 30 -8.01 0.69 -21.47
CA SER A 30 -7.25 0.08 -22.57
C SER A 30 -5.78 -0.23 -22.18
N ILE A 31 -5.59 -0.79 -20.98
CA ILE A 31 -4.28 -1.19 -20.45
C ILE A 31 -4.28 -2.67 -20.05
N GLN A 32 -3.08 -3.23 -19.85
CA GLN A 32 -2.89 -4.44 -19.07
C GLN A 32 -2.47 -4.04 -17.66
N ASP A 33 -3.46 -3.93 -16.78
CA ASP A 33 -3.26 -3.46 -15.42
C ASP A 33 -2.61 -4.52 -14.52
N SER A 34 -1.94 -4.04 -13.48
CA SER A 34 -1.42 -4.88 -12.41
C SER A 34 -2.56 -5.41 -11.54
N HIS A 35 -2.45 -6.67 -11.13
CA HIS A 35 -3.46 -7.33 -10.29
C HIS A 35 -2.90 -7.87 -8.97
N SER A 36 -1.61 -7.66 -8.72
CA SER A 36 -1.01 -7.78 -7.39
C SER A 36 0.24 -6.92 -7.29
N VAL A 37 0.62 -6.62 -6.04
CA VAL A 37 1.89 -5.96 -5.69
C VAL A 37 2.60 -6.89 -4.72
N TRP A 38 3.88 -7.14 -4.97
CA TRP A 38 4.71 -7.96 -4.11
C TRP A 38 5.77 -7.12 -3.41
N PHE A 39 5.96 -7.36 -2.11
CA PHE A 39 7.02 -6.77 -1.30
C PHE A 39 7.81 -7.89 -0.66
N ASP A 40 9.13 -7.74 -0.59
CA ASP A 40 9.94 -8.67 0.19
C ASP A 40 9.71 -8.47 1.69
N LEU A 41 9.94 -9.54 2.46
CA LEU A 41 9.76 -9.52 3.91
C LEU A 41 10.69 -8.51 4.62
N PRO A 42 11.98 -8.36 4.26
CA PRO A 42 12.84 -7.34 4.86
C PRO A 42 12.25 -5.93 4.74
N THR A 43 11.73 -5.54 3.58
CA THR A 43 11.12 -4.24 3.34
C THR A 43 9.92 -4.02 4.25
N LEU A 44 9.00 -4.99 4.32
CA LEU A 44 7.83 -4.89 5.19
C LEU A 44 8.21 -4.80 6.67
N LYS A 45 9.20 -5.58 7.12
CA LYS A 45 9.68 -5.55 8.50
C LYS A 45 10.33 -4.22 8.85
N ASN A 46 11.17 -3.69 7.96
CA ASN A 46 11.82 -2.39 8.16
C ASN A 46 10.78 -1.27 8.22
N PHE A 47 9.77 -1.31 7.35
CA PHE A 47 8.69 -0.33 7.36
C PHE A 47 7.91 -0.37 8.68
N VAL A 48 7.55 -1.56 9.18
CA VAL A 48 6.91 -1.70 10.51
C VAL A 48 7.80 -1.17 11.63
N ALA A 49 9.09 -1.54 11.64
CA ALA A 49 10.03 -1.08 12.66
C ALA A 49 10.20 0.45 12.65
N GLU A 50 10.20 1.07 11.47
CA GLU A 50 10.28 2.52 11.31
C GLU A 50 9.02 3.21 11.85
N ILE A 51 7.82 2.67 11.57
CA ILE A 51 6.57 3.17 12.15
C ILE A 51 6.63 3.18 13.68
N GLU A 52 7.04 2.06 14.28
CA GLU A 52 7.14 1.91 15.74
C GLU A 52 8.16 2.88 16.34
N ALA A 53 9.34 3.00 15.73
CA ALA A 53 10.40 3.89 16.19
C ALA A 53 9.95 5.35 16.13
N GLN A 54 9.40 5.78 14.99
CA GLN A 54 8.96 7.15 14.80
C GLN A 54 7.78 7.52 15.71
N ALA A 55 6.82 6.61 15.90
CA ALA A 55 5.71 6.83 16.82
C ALA A 55 6.20 7.07 18.27
N LYS A 56 7.20 6.30 18.72
CA LYS A 56 7.79 6.43 20.06
C LYS A 56 8.57 7.73 20.25
N LEU A 57 9.14 8.31 19.19
CA LEU A 57 9.82 9.62 19.27
C LEU A 57 8.83 10.76 19.56
N ILE A 58 7.59 10.63 19.11
CA ILE A 58 6.54 11.66 19.25
C ILE A 58 5.73 11.46 20.53
N ASP A 59 5.40 10.21 20.84
CA ASP A 59 4.59 9.84 22.00
C ASP A 59 5.20 8.61 22.70
N LEU A 60 5.91 8.86 23.79
CA LEU A 60 6.56 7.82 24.60
C LEU A 60 5.57 6.83 25.24
N THR A 61 4.26 7.15 25.25
CA THR A 61 3.21 6.29 25.83
C THR A 61 2.51 5.42 24.80
N VAL A 62 2.81 5.59 23.50
CA VAL A 62 2.20 4.82 22.42
C VAL A 62 2.52 3.33 22.57
N LYS A 63 1.50 2.49 22.44
CA LYS A 63 1.68 1.04 22.43
C LYS A 63 1.65 0.55 20.99
N ASP A 64 2.37 -0.53 20.72
CA ASP A 64 2.36 -1.14 19.39
C ASP A 64 0.93 -1.57 18.97
N SER A 65 0.06 -1.91 19.94
CA SER A 65 -1.36 -2.20 19.71
C SER A 65 -2.21 -1.00 19.26
N ASP A 66 -1.70 0.21 19.42
CA ASP A 66 -2.32 1.44 18.96
C ASP A 66 -1.87 1.80 17.54
N LEU A 67 -0.92 1.05 16.98
CA LEU A 67 -0.36 1.27 15.65
C LEU A 67 -0.94 0.26 14.65
N GLY A 68 -0.93 0.65 13.38
CA GLY A 68 -1.38 -0.21 12.29
C GLY A 68 -0.91 0.30 10.94
N ILE A 69 -1.32 -0.40 9.88
CA ILE A 69 -1.06 -0.02 8.49
C ILE A 69 -2.40 -0.04 7.74
N ARG A 70 -2.73 1.07 7.10
CA ARG A 70 -3.82 1.15 6.14
C ARG A 70 -3.27 0.96 4.74
N PHE A 71 -3.91 0.09 3.97
CA PHE A 71 -3.62 -0.11 2.56
C PHE A 71 -4.64 0.67 1.74
N TYR A 72 -4.18 1.67 1.00
CA TYR A 72 -5.00 2.34 -0.01
C TYR A 72 -4.80 1.66 -1.36
N TYR A 73 -5.90 1.27 -1.99
CA TYR A 73 -5.90 0.98 -3.43
C TYR A 73 -5.67 2.30 -4.17
N ALA A 74 -4.57 2.35 -4.92
CA ALA A 74 -4.12 3.57 -5.59
C ALA A 74 -3.81 3.27 -7.06
N ALA A 75 -3.57 4.32 -7.83
CA ALA A 75 -3.09 4.20 -9.21
C ALA A 75 -1.98 5.22 -9.45
N TYR A 76 -1.00 4.84 -10.25
CA TYR A 76 0.02 5.77 -10.71
C TYR A 76 -0.59 6.78 -11.69
N PRO A 77 -0.08 8.03 -11.71
CA PRO A 77 -0.59 9.04 -12.63
C PRO A 77 -0.34 8.64 -14.09
N ALA A 78 -1.12 9.22 -15.00
CA ALA A 78 -0.97 8.98 -16.44
C ALA A 78 0.40 9.43 -16.98
N VAL A 79 0.98 10.47 -16.38
CA VAL A 79 2.35 10.93 -16.62
C VAL A 79 3.13 10.75 -15.30
N PRO A 80 3.86 9.64 -15.14
CA PRO A 80 4.71 9.41 -13.98
C PRO A 80 5.72 10.53 -13.76
N GLN A 81 5.89 10.94 -12.51
CA GLN A 81 6.99 11.83 -12.10
C GLN A 81 8.32 11.07 -12.10
N SER A 82 9.45 11.77 -12.02
CA SER A 82 10.80 11.21 -12.23
C SER A 82 11.17 10.02 -11.33
N SER A 83 10.51 9.83 -10.19
CA SER A 83 10.72 8.72 -9.25
C SER A 83 9.94 7.45 -9.61
N VAL A 84 9.01 7.51 -10.57
CA VAL A 84 8.16 6.39 -10.96
C VAL A 84 8.48 5.97 -12.40
N PRO A 85 8.78 4.69 -12.66
CA PRO A 85 9.00 4.20 -14.01
C PRO A 85 7.84 4.54 -14.95
N ALA A 86 8.13 5.03 -16.16
CA ALA A 86 7.12 5.43 -17.13
C ALA A 86 6.12 4.30 -17.46
N ASN A 87 6.58 3.06 -17.40
CA ASN A 87 5.78 1.87 -17.67
C ASN A 87 4.81 1.48 -16.54
N TYR A 88 4.82 2.21 -15.41
CA TYR A 88 3.84 2.10 -14.34
C TYR A 88 2.65 3.04 -14.55
N ALA A 89 2.69 3.91 -15.55
CA ALA A 89 1.63 4.87 -15.85
C ALA A 89 0.24 4.22 -15.83
N LYS A 90 -0.70 4.84 -15.11
CA LYS A 90 -2.10 4.41 -14.93
C LYS A 90 -2.31 3.06 -14.23
N ARG A 91 -1.25 2.32 -13.91
CA ARG A 91 -1.40 0.99 -13.29
C ARG A 91 -1.83 1.13 -11.84
N HIS A 92 -2.61 0.17 -11.38
CA HIS A 92 -2.94 0.00 -9.98
C HIS A 92 -1.67 -0.18 -9.14
N THR A 93 -1.78 0.22 -7.89
CA THR A 93 -0.77 0.00 -6.87
C THR A 93 -1.42 0.04 -5.49
N LEU A 94 -0.61 -0.15 -4.46
CA LEU A 94 -1.01 0.02 -3.07
C LEU A 94 -0.12 1.10 -2.46
N VAL A 95 -0.72 1.94 -1.61
CA VAL A 95 0.03 2.82 -0.71
C VAL A 95 -0.24 2.35 0.72
N MET A 96 0.82 1.93 1.41
CA MET A 96 0.78 1.59 2.83
C MET A 96 1.03 2.84 3.65
N ILE A 97 0.06 3.22 4.47
CA ILE A 97 0.10 4.39 5.34
C ILE A 97 0.05 3.93 6.81
N PRO A 98 0.97 4.39 7.67
CA PRO A 98 0.91 4.13 9.11
C PRO A 98 -0.39 4.67 9.70
N THR A 99 -0.96 3.98 10.68
CA THR A 99 -2.11 4.47 11.43
C THR A 99 -1.84 4.50 12.92
N LYS A 100 -2.43 5.47 13.62
CA LYS A 100 -2.44 5.54 15.08
C LYS A 100 -3.88 5.58 15.60
N LYS A 101 -4.15 4.84 16.66
CA LYS A 101 -5.44 4.78 17.34
C LYS A 101 -5.61 6.00 18.26
N LEU A 102 -6.75 6.69 18.15
CA LEU A 102 -7.16 7.77 19.04
C LEU A 102 -8.68 7.66 19.24
N ASN A 103 -9.14 7.62 20.50
CA ASN A 103 -10.58 7.52 20.82
C ASN A 103 -11.31 6.40 20.03
N ASP A 104 -10.70 5.22 19.97
CA ASP A 104 -11.20 4.04 19.24
C ASP A 104 -11.27 4.14 17.71
N LEU A 105 -10.74 5.21 17.12
CA LEU A 105 -10.63 5.38 15.68
C LEU A 105 -9.17 5.29 15.23
N ASN A 106 -8.94 4.64 14.08
CA ASN A 106 -7.61 4.58 13.45
C ASN A 106 -7.45 5.74 12.48
N TYR A 107 -6.51 6.63 12.75
CA TYR A 107 -6.18 7.78 11.90
C TYR A 107 -4.90 7.53 11.13
N ASP A 108 -4.83 8.04 9.91
CA ASP A 108 -3.58 8.07 9.15
C ASP A 108 -2.58 8.96 9.89
N PHE A 109 -1.41 8.39 10.14
CA PHE A 109 -0.37 8.97 10.96
C PHE A 109 0.87 9.25 10.10
N ASN A 110 1.27 10.51 10.05
CA ASN A 110 2.56 10.91 9.49
C ASN A 110 3.48 11.35 10.64
N PRO A 111 4.55 10.61 10.95
CA PRO A 111 5.46 10.99 12.03
C PRO A 111 6.27 12.26 11.75
N PHE A 112 6.30 12.73 10.50
CA PHE A 112 7.02 13.96 10.15
C PHE A 112 6.17 15.23 10.34
N ASP A 113 4.91 15.08 10.73
CA ASP A 113 4.04 16.21 11.08
C ASP A 113 3.89 16.31 12.60
N ASN A 114 4.15 17.50 13.15
CA ASN A 114 4.00 17.77 14.58
C ASN A 114 2.52 17.90 15.00
N ASN A 115 1.59 17.99 14.05
CA ASN A 115 0.16 17.96 14.34
C ASN A 115 -0.36 16.52 14.33
N SER A 116 -0.80 16.06 15.50
CA SER A 116 -1.10 14.67 15.83
C SER A 116 -2.28 14.04 15.06
N VAL A 117 -2.89 14.76 14.11
CA VAL A 117 -3.99 14.30 13.27
C VAL A 117 -3.89 15.05 11.94
N SER A 118 -3.82 14.31 10.83
CA SER A 118 -3.87 14.75 9.41
C SER A 118 -2.52 14.85 8.67
N LEU A 119 -2.29 14.35 7.45
CA LEU A 119 -3.04 13.52 6.49
C LEU A 119 -1.99 13.11 5.43
N ALA A 120 -1.48 11.88 5.48
CA ALA A 120 -0.54 11.38 4.46
C ALA A 120 -1.14 11.41 3.03
N VAL A 121 -2.45 11.64 2.91
CA VAL A 121 -3.23 11.66 1.67
C VAL A 121 -3.58 13.07 1.17
N THR A 122 -3.49 14.14 1.99
CA THR A 122 -3.87 15.50 1.54
C THR A 122 -2.72 16.43 1.21
N GLY A 123 -1.47 15.95 1.24
CA GLY A 123 -0.29 16.68 0.73
C GLY A 123 0.06 17.95 1.50
N VAL A 124 -0.31 18.05 2.77
CA VAL A 124 0.00 19.23 3.63
C VAL A 124 1.44 19.15 4.15
N SER A 125 1.94 17.95 4.43
CA SER A 125 3.34 17.70 4.78
C SER A 125 4.17 17.49 3.50
N ILE A 126 5.39 18.02 3.45
CA ILE A 126 6.31 17.88 2.30
C ILE A 126 6.76 16.43 2.09
N ASP A 127 6.88 15.67 3.18
CA ASP A 127 7.26 14.26 3.20
C ASP A 127 6.31 13.47 4.12
N ALA A 128 6.11 12.19 3.80
CA ALA A 128 5.32 11.27 4.61
C ALA A 128 5.99 9.90 4.70
N LEU A 129 5.92 9.26 5.88
CA LEU A 129 6.29 7.86 6.02
C LEU A 129 5.22 7.00 5.33
N ALA A 130 5.56 6.43 4.18
CA ALA A 130 4.66 5.60 3.39
C ALA A 130 5.47 4.60 2.55
N LEU A 131 4.83 3.48 2.18
CA LEU A 131 5.42 2.50 1.27
C LEU A 131 4.48 2.21 0.11
N ASN A 132 4.92 2.51 -1.11
CA ASN A 132 4.12 2.32 -2.32
C ASN A 132 4.84 1.54 -3.44
N HIS A 133 6.12 1.20 -3.27
CA HIS A 133 6.90 0.54 -4.31
C HIS A 133 7.22 -0.91 -3.91
N GLY A 134 6.59 -1.83 -4.64
CA GLY A 134 6.90 -3.25 -4.69
C GLY A 134 6.85 -3.70 -6.15
N THR A 135 7.12 -4.97 -6.44
CA THR A 135 7.06 -5.49 -7.81
C THR A 135 5.59 -5.63 -8.24
N LEU A 136 5.18 -4.89 -9.27
CA LEU A 136 3.85 -5.04 -9.89
C LEU A 136 3.78 -6.33 -10.72
N VAL A 137 2.63 -7.01 -10.69
CA VAL A 137 2.37 -8.21 -11.50
C VAL A 137 1.16 -8.00 -12.41
N PRO A 138 1.29 -8.16 -13.75
CA PRO A 138 2.52 -8.52 -14.45
C PRO A 138 3.54 -7.35 -14.45
N PRO A 139 4.86 -7.66 -14.42
CA PRO A 139 5.87 -6.64 -14.60
C PRO A 139 5.71 -6.00 -15.97
N SER A 140 6.05 -4.72 -16.05
CA SER A 140 6.00 -3.91 -17.27
C SER A 140 6.92 -4.39 -18.40
N THR A 141 7.81 -5.34 -18.12
CA THR A 141 8.51 -6.15 -19.10
C THR A 141 8.39 -7.60 -18.69
N SER A 142 8.03 -8.45 -19.65
CA SER A 142 7.89 -9.90 -19.52
C SER A 142 9.23 -10.56 -19.16
N ILE A 143 9.70 -10.42 -17.93
CA ILE A 143 10.66 -11.37 -17.37
C ILE A 143 9.85 -12.30 -16.49
N VAL A 144 9.53 -13.42 -17.13
CA VAL A 144 8.78 -14.56 -16.62
C VAL A 144 9.19 -14.87 -15.18
N GLN A 145 8.29 -14.60 -14.23
CA GLN A 145 8.17 -15.48 -13.07
C GLN A 145 6.87 -16.24 -13.24
N SER A 146 7.02 -17.50 -13.66
CA SER A 146 5.96 -18.51 -13.56
C SER A 146 5.80 -18.90 -12.09
N TYR A 147 4.56 -18.89 -11.61
CA TYR A 147 4.15 -19.72 -10.48
C TYR A 147 3.31 -20.87 -11.02
#